data_AF-A0A7V0JKH2-F1
#
_entry.id   AF-A0A7V0JKH2-F1
#
_cell.length_a   1.000
_cell.length_b   1.000
_cell.length_c   1.000
_cell.angle_alpha   90.00
_cell.angle_beta   90.00
_cell.angle_gamma   90.00
#
_symmetry.space_group_name_H-M   'P 1'
#
loop_
_entity.id
_entity.type
_entity.pdbx_description
1 polymer ?
#
loop_
_entity_poly.entity_id
_entity_poly.type
_entity_poly.pdbx_seq_one_letter_code
_entity_poly.pdbx_strand_id
1 'polypeptide(L)'
;MKIAISSEGADLKARVGHRFGISPYLIIADLGAGNFEAVESPGSLGQQGTGVQTIVLAISKDVQTVLTGYCSPAARRHLEANGIEIFTGLSGTVGEVLESYKKGEIQKVEVAKIEHEPEKRIGNMGILIDAMRRSCNQFASMLPIFLGVVMLIGLLNTFVSRQFLASLFSGNPVLDTFLGAFFGSILAGNAINSYVIGGELLRYGISLFSVTALIITWVTVGLVQLPAEIAAFGRRFALLRNGICFLLSIPIAIITVVVVNLVIR
;
A
#
# COMPACT_ATOMS: atom_id res chain seq x y z
N MET A 1 12.20 5.73 -31.47
CA MET A 1 11.70 4.49 -30.83
C MET A 1 12.39 4.38 -29.49
N LYS A 2 11.63 4.24 -28.40
CA LYS A 2 12.18 4.22 -27.05
C LYS A 2 12.34 2.80 -26.53
N ILE A 3 13.56 2.50 -26.08
CA ILE A 3 13.93 1.20 -25.50
C ILE A 3 14.32 1.42 -24.05
N ALA A 4 13.79 0.62 -23.15
CA ALA A 4 14.22 0.58 -21.77
C ALA A 4 15.11 -0.63 -21.50
N ILE A 5 16.21 -0.42 -20.81
CA ILE A 5 17.20 -1.46 -20.49
C ILE A 5 17.37 -1.48 -18.98
N SER A 6 17.16 -2.63 -18.36
CA SER A 6 17.43 -2.78 -16.93
C SER A 6 18.94 -2.70 -16.69
N SER A 7 19.39 -1.87 -15.75
CA SER A 7 20.81 -1.62 -15.52
C SER A 7 21.16 -1.60 -14.04
N GLU A 8 22.38 -2.05 -13.74
CA GLU A 8 22.99 -1.95 -12.40
C GLU A 8 23.58 -0.56 -12.13
N GLY A 9 23.71 0.30 -13.15
CA GLY A 9 24.28 1.65 -13.04
C GLY A 9 23.64 2.66 -14.01
N ALA A 10 24.03 3.93 -13.91
CA ALA A 10 23.44 5.04 -14.65
C ALA A 10 24.05 5.29 -16.05
N ASP A 11 24.94 4.41 -16.51
CA ASP A 11 25.72 4.61 -17.73
C ASP A 11 25.70 3.38 -18.66
N LEU A 12 26.09 3.57 -19.92
CA LEU A 12 26.08 2.51 -20.93
C LEU A 12 27.13 1.40 -20.69
N LYS A 13 28.14 1.65 -19.85
CA LYS A 13 29.15 0.63 -19.50
C LYS A 13 28.69 -0.22 -18.31
N ALA A 14 27.62 0.19 -17.62
CA ALA A 14 27.02 -0.59 -16.56
C ALA A 14 26.50 -1.92 -17.10
N ARG A 15 26.44 -2.90 -16.19
CA ARG A 15 25.90 -4.23 -16.51
C ARG A 15 24.39 -4.19 -16.64
N VAL A 16 23.88 -5.02 -17.54
CA VAL A 16 22.45 -5.26 -17.64
C VAL A 16 21.97 -5.94 -16.35
N GLY A 17 20.95 -5.35 -15.74
CA GLY A 17 20.35 -5.85 -14.52
C GLY A 17 19.73 -7.24 -14.71
N HIS A 18 19.97 -8.12 -13.73
CA HIS A 18 19.47 -9.49 -13.80
C HIS A 18 17.93 -9.57 -13.78
N ARG A 19 17.24 -8.66 -13.08
CA ARG A 19 15.77 -8.71 -12.93
C ARG A 19 15.17 -7.34 -13.16
N PHE A 20 14.22 -7.25 -14.09
CA PHE A 20 13.58 -5.98 -14.47
C PHE A 20 13.03 -5.19 -13.27
N GLY A 21 12.18 -5.83 -12.44
CA GLY A 21 11.44 -5.13 -11.38
C GLY A 21 12.23 -4.74 -10.12
N ILE A 22 13.52 -5.08 -10.04
CA ILE A 22 14.39 -4.72 -8.90
C ILE A 22 15.75 -4.15 -9.34
N SER A 23 15.94 -3.94 -10.66
CA SER A 23 17.17 -3.31 -11.13
C SER A 23 17.20 -1.85 -10.67
N PRO A 24 18.35 -1.34 -10.21
CA PRO A 24 18.44 -0.01 -9.62
C PRO A 24 18.21 1.11 -10.64
N TYR A 25 18.53 0.89 -11.91
CA TYR A 25 18.34 1.86 -12.98
C TYR A 25 17.58 1.26 -14.16
N LEU A 26 16.85 2.13 -14.85
CA LEU A 26 16.28 1.87 -16.16
C LEU A 26 16.88 2.88 -17.14
N ILE A 27 17.69 2.38 -18.08
CA ILE A 27 18.29 3.21 -19.13
C ILE A 27 17.29 3.29 -20.28
N ILE A 28 16.78 4.48 -20.56
CA ILE A 28 15.82 4.74 -21.63
C ILE A 28 16.58 5.35 -22.80
N ALA A 29 16.80 4.56 -23.85
CA ALA A 29 17.46 4.98 -25.07
C ALA A 29 16.44 5.32 -26.16
N ASP A 30 16.58 6.48 -26.80
CA ASP A 30 15.82 6.80 -28.02
C ASP A 30 16.68 6.52 -29.25
N LEU A 31 16.30 5.48 -30.00
CA LEU A 31 16.97 5.09 -31.24
C LEU A 31 16.96 6.20 -32.31
N GLY A 32 16.00 7.12 -32.28
CA GLY A 32 15.91 8.20 -33.27
C GLY A 32 16.85 9.37 -33.00
N ALA A 33 17.06 9.70 -31.72
CA ALA A 33 17.86 10.85 -31.31
C ALA A 33 19.32 10.49 -30.95
N GLY A 34 19.60 9.20 -30.71
CA GLY A 34 20.93 8.74 -30.27
C GLY A 34 21.26 9.07 -28.80
N ASN A 35 20.30 9.64 -28.07
CA ASN A 35 20.45 9.99 -26.65
C ASN A 35 19.87 8.89 -25.75
N PHE A 36 20.41 8.80 -24.53
CA PHE A 36 19.87 7.97 -23.46
C PHE A 36 19.63 8.79 -22.20
N GLU A 37 18.62 8.40 -21.43
CA GLU A 37 18.31 8.92 -20.11
C GLU A 37 18.46 7.77 -19.10
N ALA A 38 19.19 7.99 -18.01
CA ALA A 38 19.22 7.05 -16.90
C ALA A 38 18.19 7.45 -15.86
N VAL A 39 17.20 6.59 -15.63
CA VAL A 39 16.16 6.82 -14.62
C VAL A 39 16.40 5.89 -13.45
N GLU A 40 16.49 6.45 -12.24
CA GLU A 40 16.47 5.63 -11.03
C GLU A 40 15.15 4.87 -10.95
N SER A 41 15.25 3.55 -10.85
CA SER A 41 14.10 2.70 -10.69
C SER A 41 13.72 2.70 -9.20
N PRO A 42 12.42 2.83 -8.87
CA PRO A 42 11.92 2.52 -7.53
C PRO A 42 12.36 1.12 -7.06
N GLY A 43 12.72 0.25 -8.03
CA GLY A 43 13.50 -0.98 -7.96
C GLY A 43 14.51 -1.11 -6.83
N SER A 44 15.30 -0.05 -6.59
CA SER A 44 16.48 -0.12 -5.72
C SER A 44 16.15 -0.25 -4.23
N LEU A 45 14.92 0.11 -3.83
CA LEU A 45 14.53 0.25 -2.42
C LEU A 45 14.04 -1.05 -1.75
N GLY A 46 13.90 -2.14 -2.50
CA GLY A 46 13.55 -3.47 -1.95
C GLY A 46 12.20 -3.56 -1.23
N GLN A 47 11.32 -2.55 -1.36
CA GLN A 47 10.01 -2.52 -0.72
C GLN A 47 8.98 -3.39 -1.47
N GLN A 48 7.90 -3.81 -0.80
CA GLN A 48 6.82 -4.55 -1.48
C GLN A 48 6.17 -3.67 -2.57
N GLY A 49 5.82 -4.26 -3.72
CA GLY A 49 5.17 -3.54 -4.83
C GLY A 49 6.12 -2.84 -5.80
N THR A 50 7.42 -2.85 -5.53
CA THR A 50 8.47 -2.19 -6.33
C THR A 50 8.45 -2.59 -7.83
N GLY A 51 8.23 -3.87 -8.13
CA GLY A 51 8.18 -4.33 -9.52
C GLY A 51 7.00 -3.77 -10.32
N VAL A 52 5.87 -3.45 -9.67
CA VAL A 52 4.72 -2.81 -10.32
C VAL A 52 5.05 -1.36 -10.66
N GLN A 53 5.75 -0.67 -9.77
CA GLN A 53 6.17 0.72 -10.00
C GLN A 53 7.16 0.82 -11.17
N THR A 54 8.10 -0.13 -11.33
CA THR A 54 8.99 -0.17 -12.50
C THR A 54 8.22 -0.37 -13.81
N ILE A 55 7.13 -1.15 -13.81
CA ILE A 55 6.25 -1.31 -14.98
C ILE A 55 5.54 0.01 -15.30
N VAL A 56 4.96 0.66 -14.28
CA VAL A 56 4.28 1.96 -14.45
C VAL A 56 5.26 3.00 -14.99
N LEU A 57 6.49 3.02 -14.50
CA LEU A 57 7.55 3.91 -14.96
C LEU A 57 7.85 3.69 -16.46
N ALA A 58 8.03 2.44 -16.89
CA ALA A 58 8.28 2.13 -18.29
C ALA A 58 7.14 2.57 -19.21
N ILE A 59 5.89 2.33 -18.78
CA ILE A 59 4.69 2.78 -19.52
C ILE A 59 4.62 4.30 -19.58
N SER A 60 4.87 5.00 -18.46
CA SER A 60 4.80 6.47 -18.39
C SER A 60 5.83 7.19 -19.26
N LYS A 61 6.90 6.49 -19.64
CA LYS A 61 7.97 7.01 -20.50
C LYS A 61 7.76 6.67 -21.98
N ASP A 62 6.62 6.07 -22.34
CA ASP A 62 6.26 5.61 -23.70
C ASP A 62 7.29 4.66 -24.29
N VAL A 63 7.78 3.73 -23.47
CA VAL A 63 8.74 2.71 -23.89
C VAL A 63 8.03 1.68 -24.78
N GLN A 64 8.64 1.36 -25.92
CA GLN A 64 8.11 0.39 -26.89
C GLN A 64 8.75 -1.00 -26.71
N THR A 65 9.97 -1.05 -26.17
CA THR A 65 10.71 -2.30 -25.99
C THR A 65 11.49 -2.30 -24.68
N VAL A 66 11.47 -3.42 -23.97
CA VAL A 66 12.23 -3.67 -22.74
C VAL A 66 13.28 -4.74 -22.99
N LEU A 67 14.54 -4.44 -22.67
CA LEU A 67 15.68 -5.37 -22.68
C LEU A 67 16.11 -5.65 -21.24
N THR A 68 16.09 -6.90 -20.82
CA THR A 68 16.40 -7.29 -19.43
C THR A 68 17.00 -8.69 -19.33
N GLY A 69 17.67 -9.00 -18.21
CA GLY A 69 18.07 -10.37 -17.90
C GLY A 69 16.86 -11.28 -17.66
N TYR A 70 15.94 -10.86 -16.81
CA TYR A 70 14.74 -11.64 -16.46
C TYR A 70 13.52 -10.74 -16.23
N CYS A 71 12.37 -11.22 -16.70
CA CYS A 71 11.06 -10.62 -16.46
C CYS A 71 10.10 -11.70 -15.92
N SER A 72 9.42 -11.41 -14.81
CA SER A 72 8.46 -12.37 -14.23
C SER A 72 7.22 -12.52 -15.13
N PRO A 73 6.53 -13.68 -15.12
CA PRO A 73 5.31 -13.87 -15.94
C PRO A 73 4.24 -12.80 -15.69
N ALA A 74 4.09 -12.36 -14.44
CA ALA A 74 3.16 -11.30 -14.09
C ALA A 74 3.57 -9.94 -14.71
N ALA A 75 4.85 -9.57 -14.63
CA ALA A 75 5.34 -8.33 -15.22
C ALA A 75 5.24 -8.34 -16.74
N ARG A 76 5.59 -9.47 -17.37
CA ARG A 76 5.49 -9.68 -18.82
C ARG A 76 4.07 -9.46 -19.33
N ARG A 77 3.07 -10.10 -18.69
CA ARG A 77 1.66 -9.93 -19.06
C ARG A 77 1.20 -8.47 -19.06
N HIS A 78 1.61 -7.68 -18.07
CA HIS A 78 1.22 -6.26 -17.98
C HIS A 78 1.92 -5.41 -19.04
N LEU A 79 3.20 -5.64 -19.29
CA LEU A 79 3.96 -4.93 -20.32
C LEU A 79 3.43 -5.24 -21.73
N GLU A 80 3.20 -6.52 -22.04
CA GLU A 80 2.65 -6.96 -23.34
C GLU A 80 1.22 -6.45 -23.56
N ALA A 81 0.38 -6.44 -22.52
CA ALA A 81 -0.97 -5.87 -22.61
C ALA A 81 -0.99 -4.37 -22.94
N ASN A 82 0.11 -3.65 -22.69
CA ASN A 82 0.30 -2.25 -23.06
C ASN A 82 1.13 -2.08 -24.34
N GLY A 83 1.31 -3.14 -25.13
CA GLY A 83 2.02 -3.10 -26.41
C GLY A 83 3.54 -2.99 -26.29
N ILE A 84 4.11 -3.25 -25.11
CA ILE A 84 5.56 -3.18 -24.89
C ILE A 84 6.17 -4.56 -25.18
N GLU A 85 7.12 -4.61 -26.12
CA GLU A 85 7.86 -5.82 -26.43
C GLU A 85 8.95 -6.10 -25.40
N ILE A 86 9.20 -7.37 -25.07
CA ILE A 86 10.16 -7.72 -24.01
C ILE A 86 11.12 -8.79 -24.50
N PHE A 87 12.41 -8.50 -24.36
CA PHE A 87 13.51 -9.42 -24.62
C PHE A 87 14.20 -9.76 -23.29
N THR A 88 14.32 -11.06 -23.02
CA THR A 88 14.89 -11.62 -21.78
C THR A 88 16.10 -12.49 -22.07
N GLY A 89 16.87 -12.84 -21.05
CA GLY A 89 18.09 -13.66 -21.18
C GLY A 89 19.32 -12.86 -21.58
N LEU A 90 19.26 -11.53 -21.46
CA LEU A 90 20.34 -10.64 -21.86
C LEU A 90 21.37 -10.49 -20.73
N SER A 91 22.64 -10.43 -21.10
CA SER A 91 23.77 -10.25 -20.21
C SER A 91 24.87 -9.47 -20.92
N GLY A 92 25.82 -8.90 -20.17
CA GLY A 92 26.83 -7.99 -20.71
C GLY A 92 26.59 -6.55 -20.29
N THR A 93 27.17 -5.60 -21.01
CA THR A 93 26.96 -4.17 -20.76
C THR A 93 25.72 -3.64 -21.49
N VAL A 94 25.12 -2.57 -20.95
CA VAL A 94 23.96 -1.91 -21.57
C VAL A 94 24.26 -1.50 -23.01
N GLY A 95 25.45 -0.98 -23.29
CA GLY A 95 25.90 -0.58 -24.62
C GLY A 95 25.99 -1.76 -25.60
N GLU A 96 26.56 -2.89 -25.18
CA GLU A 96 26.63 -4.11 -25.99
C GLU A 96 25.24 -4.61 -26.37
N VAL A 97 24.34 -4.69 -25.39
CA VAL A 97 22.97 -5.17 -25.61
C VAL A 97 22.16 -4.23 -26.50
N LEU A 98 22.34 -2.92 -26.36
CA LEU A 98 21.71 -1.93 -27.23
C LEU A 98 22.21 -2.05 -28.68
N GLU A 99 23.49 -2.30 -28.90
CA GLU A 99 24.05 -2.49 -30.23
C GLU A 99 23.61 -3.81 -30.86
N SER A 100 23.61 -4.92 -30.12
CA SER A 100 23.06 -6.19 -30.60
C SER A 100 21.57 -6.09 -30.94
N TYR A 101 20.81 -5.27 -30.21
CA TYR A 101 19.41 -4.99 -30.56
C TYR A 101 19.30 -4.24 -31.89
N LYS A 102 20.10 -3.17 -32.10
CA LYS A 102 20.11 -2.41 -33.37
C LYS A 102 20.47 -3.27 -34.58
N LYS A 103 21.37 -4.25 -34.39
CA LYS A 103 21.77 -5.20 -35.44
C LYS A 103 20.75 -6.30 -35.71
N GLY A 104 19.70 -6.40 -34.89
CA GLY A 104 18.68 -7.46 -35.00
C GLY A 104 19.18 -8.84 -34.55
N GLU A 105 20.27 -8.91 -33.79
CA GLU A 105 20.89 -10.16 -33.33
C GLU A 105 20.15 -10.78 -32.11
N ILE A 106 19.28 -10.00 -31.47
CA ILE A 106 18.54 -10.44 -30.29
C ILE A 106 17.26 -11.16 -30.72
N GLN A 107 17.25 -12.48 -30.54
CA GLN A 107 16.04 -13.28 -30.74
C GLN A 107 15.06 -13.05 -29.59
N LYS A 108 13.79 -12.85 -29.94
CA LYS A 108 12.70 -12.80 -28.96
C LYS A 108 12.58 -14.20 -28.37
N VAL A 109 13.04 -14.37 -27.13
CA VAL A 109 12.77 -15.60 -26.39
C VAL A 109 11.27 -15.60 -26.09
N GLU A 110 10.50 -16.30 -26.92
CA GLU A 110 9.16 -16.73 -26.55
C GLU A 110 9.33 -17.60 -25.32
N VAL A 111 8.94 -17.05 -24.17
CA VAL A 111 8.71 -17.89 -23.00
C VAL A 111 7.57 -18.78 -23.42
N ALA A 112 7.89 -20.05 -23.72
CA ALA A 112 6.93 -21.11 -23.98
C ALA A 112 5.75 -20.88 -23.03
N LYS A 113 4.55 -20.82 -23.58
CA LYS A 113 3.31 -20.52 -22.88
C LYS A 113 3.19 -21.47 -21.69
N ILE A 114 3.78 -21.11 -20.56
CA ILE A 114 3.42 -21.68 -19.27
C ILE A 114 2.10 -20.98 -18.98
N GLU A 115 1.05 -21.45 -19.68
CA GLU A 115 -0.24 -21.60 -19.05
C GLU A 115 0.07 -22.32 -17.74
N HIS A 116 0.20 -21.53 -16.67
CA HIS A 116 -0.39 -21.98 -15.45
C HIS A 116 -1.87 -22.16 -15.82
N GLU A 117 -2.22 -23.39 -16.25
CA GLU A 117 -3.43 -23.99 -15.73
C GLU A 117 -3.48 -23.57 -14.26
N PRO A 118 -4.59 -23.01 -13.77
CA PRO A 118 -4.74 -22.85 -12.34
C PRO A 118 -4.56 -24.26 -11.81
N GLU A 119 -3.37 -24.55 -11.28
CA GLU A 119 -3.06 -25.87 -10.76
C GLU A 119 -4.15 -26.06 -9.73
N LYS A 120 -5.07 -26.98 -10.01
CA LYS A 120 -6.20 -27.30 -9.14
C LYS A 120 -5.61 -28.04 -7.94
N ARG A 121 -4.69 -27.40 -7.21
CA ARG A 121 -4.14 -27.82 -5.93
C ARG A 121 -5.10 -27.45 -4.80
N ILE A 122 -6.40 -27.67 -5.04
CA ILE A 122 -7.36 -27.79 -3.96
C ILE A 122 -7.19 -29.23 -3.46
N GLY A 123 -6.28 -29.43 -2.51
CA GLY A 123 -6.08 -30.76 -1.91
C GLY A 123 -4.72 -31.02 -1.29
N ASN A 124 -3.73 -30.14 -1.48
CA ASN A 124 -2.42 -30.38 -0.88
C ASN A 124 -2.43 -29.97 0.60
N MET A 125 -2.68 -30.94 1.48
CA MET A 125 -2.80 -30.75 2.93
C MET A 125 -1.60 -30.00 3.52
N GLY A 126 -0.40 -30.16 2.95
CA GLY A 126 0.80 -29.40 3.36
C GLY A 126 0.65 -27.88 3.17
N ILE A 127 0.06 -27.43 2.05
CA ILE A 127 -0.17 -26.01 1.79
C ILE A 127 -1.24 -25.46 2.74
N LEU A 128 -2.26 -26.26 3.05
CA LEU A 128 -3.30 -25.90 4.01
C LEU A 128 -2.73 -25.76 5.42
N ILE A 129 -1.86 -26.69 5.84
CA ILE A 129 -1.17 -26.64 7.13
C ILE A 129 -0.23 -25.43 7.19
N ASP A 130 0.51 -25.14 6.12
CA ASP A 130 1.38 -23.96 6.07
C ASP A 130 0.59 -22.65 6.11
N ALA A 131 -0.54 -22.57 5.40
CA ALA A 131 -1.44 -21.43 5.45
C ALA A 131 -2.07 -21.26 6.84
N MET A 132 -2.50 -22.35 7.47
CA MET A 132 -3.01 -22.35 8.85
C MET A 132 -1.92 -21.95 9.84
N ARG A 133 -0.70 -22.45 9.69
CA ARG A 133 0.43 -22.10 10.55
C ARG A 133 0.79 -20.63 10.42
N ARG A 134 0.80 -20.08 9.20
CA ARG A 134 1.01 -18.64 8.97
C ARG A 134 -0.09 -17.80 9.60
N SER A 135 -1.35 -18.23 9.47
CA SER A 135 -2.49 -17.55 10.10
C SER A 135 -2.40 -17.60 11.64
N CYS A 136 -2.06 -18.75 12.22
CA CYS A 136 -1.82 -18.90 13.66
C CYS A 136 -0.65 -18.04 14.14
N ASN A 137 0.45 -17.97 13.41
CA ASN A 137 1.58 -17.11 13.76
C ASN A 137 1.19 -15.62 13.72
N GLN A 138 0.39 -15.19 12.74
CA GLN A 138 -0.15 -13.84 12.75
C GLN A 138 -1.07 -13.60 13.96
N PHE A 139 -1.98 -14.52 14.26
CA PHE A 139 -2.86 -14.41 15.42
C PHE A 139 -2.07 -14.34 16.74
N ALA A 140 -1.06 -15.20 16.89
CA ALA A 140 -0.14 -15.20 18.03
C ALA A 140 0.66 -13.90 18.12
N SER A 141 1.02 -13.28 16.99
CA SER A 141 1.72 -11.98 16.99
C SER A 141 0.81 -10.81 17.39
N MET A 142 -0.51 -10.92 17.19
CA MET A 142 -1.47 -9.90 17.61
C MET A 142 -1.91 -10.06 19.08
N LEU A 143 -1.84 -11.27 19.64
CA LEU A 143 -2.27 -11.58 21.01
C LEU A 143 -1.64 -10.66 22.08
N PRO A 144 -0.33 -10.35 22.06
CA PRO A 144 0.29 -9.47 23.06
C PRO A 144 -0.23 -8.04 22.98
N ILE A 145 -0.53 -7.55 21.77
CA ILE A 145 -1.10 -6.21 21.56
C ILE A 145 -2.53 -6.17 22.12
N PHE A 146 -3.36 -7.17 21.81
CA PHE A 146 -4.72 -7.26 22.36
C PHE A 146 -4.70 -7.35 23.89
N LEU A 147 -3.84 -8.20 24.45
CA LEU A 147 -3.72 -8.35 25.89
C LEU A 147 -3.24 -7.06 26.56
N GLY A 148 -2.28 -6.36 25.94
CA GLY A 148 -1.79 -5.06 26.38
C GLY A 148 -2.88 -3.99 26.34
N VAL A 149 -3.67 -3.92 25.27
CA VAL A 149 -4.81 -3.00 25.15
C VAL A 149 -5.88 -3.32 26.20
N VAL A 150 -6.24 -4.59 26.40
CA VAL A 150 -7.24 -5.00 27.40
C VAL A 150 -6.76 -4.68 28.82
N MET A 151 -5.50 -4.96 29.15
CA MET A 151 -4.92 -4.59 30.44
C MET A 151 -4.87 -3.08 30.64
N LEU A 152 -4.48 -2.32 29.61
CA LEU A 152 -4.42 -0.86 29.68
C LEU A 152 -5.83 -0.27 29.84
N ILE A 153 -6.84 -0.80 29.15
CA ILE A 153 -8.24 -0.42 29.34
C ILE A 153 -8.69 -0.73 30.77
N GLY A 154 -8.36 -1.91 31.30
CA GLY A 154 -8.65 -2.28 32.68
C GLY A 154 -7.99 -1.33 33.69
N LEU A 155 -6.73 -0.96 33.46
CA LEU A 155 -6.03 0.03 34.27
C LEU A 155 -6.66 1.42 34.15
N LEU A 156 -6.95 1.88 32.93
CA LEU A 156 -7.58 3.16 32.65
C LEU A 156 -8.99 3.24 33.21
N ASN A 157 -9.77 2.16 33.29
CA ASN A 157 -11.06 2.15 33.97
C ASN A 157 -10.96 2.57 35.44
N THR A 158 -9.81 2.31 36.07
CA THR A 158 -9.52 2.73 37.45
C THR A 158 -9.25 4.25 37.56
N PHE A 159 -8.69 4.86 36.51
CA PHE A 159 -8.30 6.27 36.48
C PHE A 159 -9.33 7.19 35.78
N VAL A 160 -10.06 6.65 34.80
CA VAL A 160 -11.07 7.32 33.99
C VAL A 160 -12.43 6.98 34.59
N SER A 161 -12.83 7.75 35.61
CA SER A 161 -14.12 7.55 36.26
C SER A 161 -15.28 7.96 35.33
N ARG A 162 -16.46 7.36 35.52
CA ARG A 162 -17.70 7.80 34.83
C ARG A 162 -17.98 9.29 35.01
N GLN A 163 -17.53 9.90 36.11
CA GLN A 163 -17.70 11.33 36.36
C GLN A 163 -16.81 12.18 35.44
N PHE A 164 -15.58 11.75 35.15
CA PHE A 164 -14.71 12.42 34.17
C PHE A 164 -15.26 12.29 32.74
N LEU A 165 -15.82 11.13 32.39
CA LEU A 165 -16.46 10.95 31.09
C LEU A 165 -17.77 11.76 30.97
N ALA A 166 -18.58 11.83 32.03
CA ALA A 166 -19.81 12.62 32.05
C ALA A 166 -19.56 14.14 32.09
N SER A 167 -18.40 14.60 32.57
CA SER A 167 -18.02 16.03 32.47
C SER A 167 -17.46 16.39 31.10
N LEU A 168 -16.88 15.43 30.39
CA LEU A 168 -16.33 15.62 29.05
C LEU A 168 -17.42 15.50 27.97
N PHE A 169 -18.36 14.57 28.12
CA PHE A 169 -19.48 14.36 27.20
C PHE A 169 -20.77 14.94 27.81
N SER A 170 -21.18 16.08 27.27
CA SER A 170 -22.26 16.93 27.78
C SER A 170 -23.68 16.40 27.51
N GLY A 171 -23.80 15.32 26.73
CA GLY A 171 -25.07 14.74 26.30
C GLY A 171 -25.66 15.41 25.04
N ASN A 172 -25.00 16.43 24.49
CA ASN A 172 -25.39 17.03 23.21
C ASN A 172 -24.81 16.20 22.06
N PRO A 173 -25.65 15.61 21.17
CA PRO A 173 -25.18 14.74 20.09
C PRO A 173 -24.11 15.39 19.21
N VAL A 174 -24.19 16.69 18.95
CA VAL A 174 -23.25 17.38 18.04
C VAL A 174 -21.89 17.61 18.69
N LEU A 175 -21.87 18.09 19.94
CA LEU A 175 -20.62 18.30 20.68
C LEU A 175 -19.94 16.98 20.99
N ASP A 176 -20.72 15.98 21.38
CA ASP A 176 -20.22 14.65 21.71
C ASP A 176 -19.66 13.96 20.45
N THR A 177 -20.25 14.18 19.27
CA THR A 177 -19.70 13.73 17.97
C THR A 177 -18.37 14.42 17.65
N PHE A 178 -18.29 15.74 17.86
CA PHE A 178 -17.06 16.50 17.62
C PHE A 178 -15.92 16.06 18.55
N LEU A 179 -16.21 15.85 19.83
CA LEU A 179 -15.23 15.32 20.79
C LEU A 179 -14.77 13.91 20.41
N GLY A 180 -15.69 13.05 20.00
CA GLY A 180 -15.36 11.73 19.47
C GLY A 180 -14.42 11.80 18.26
N ALA A 181 -14.71 12.67 17.30
CA ALA A 181 -13.87 12.92 16.13
C ALA A 181 -12.48 13.46 16.51
N PHE A 182 -12.41 14.38 17.47
CA PHE A 182 -11.16 14.97 17.94
C PHE A 182 -10.24 13.92 18.58
N PHE A 183 -10.75 13.14 19.52
CA PHE A 183 -9.96 12.08 20.16
C PHE A 183 -9.59 10.97 19.18
N GLY A 184 -10.51 10.57 18.30
CA GLY A 184 -10.22 9.58 17.26
C GLY A 184 -9.11 10.02 16.30
N SER A 185 -9.00 11.32 16.01
CA SER A 185 -7.94 11.84 15.13
C SER A 185 -6.54 11.79 15.73
N ILE A 186 -6.43 11.85 17.06
CA ILE A 186 -5.13 11.78 17.76
C ILE A 186 -4.68 10.32 17.88
N LEU A 187 -5.64 9.42 18.03
CA LEU A 187 -5.39 8.01 18.25
C LEU A 187 -5.03 7.32 16.93
N ALA A 188 -3.94 6.58 16.92
CA ALA A 188 -3.47 5.85 15.74
C ALA A 188 -3.17 4.39 16.09
N GLY A 189 -3.38 3.50 15.13
CA GLY A 189 -3.13 2.07 15.28
C GLY A 189 -4.02 1.24 14.36
N ASN A 190 -4.10 -0.06 14.64
CA ASN A 190 -4.97 -0.97 13.90
C ASN A 190 -6.44 -0.61 14.15
N ALA A 191 -7.25 -0.56 13.08
CA ALA A 191 -8.69 -0.31 13.14
C ALA A 191 -9.45 -1.29 14.07
N ILE A 192 -8.92 -2.49 14.33
CA ILE A 192 -9.55 -3.42 15.28
C ILE A 192 -9.58 -2.81 16.71
N ASN A 193 -8.54 -2.07 17.10
CA ASN A 193 -8.47 -1.48 18.44
C ASN A 193 -9.54 -0.39 18.65
N SER A 194 -9.92 0.34 17.60
CA SER A 194 -10.98 1.36 17.71
C SER A 194 -12.34 0.73 18.01
N TYR A 195 -12.62 -0.48 17.52
CA TYR A 195 -13.84 -1.21 17.84
C TYR A 195 -13.86 -1.70 19.29
N VAL A 196 -12.72 -2.21 19.80
CA VAL A 196 -12.60 -2.66 21.20
C VAL A 196 -12.81 -1.48 22.17
N ILE A 197 -12.13 -0.36 21.91
CA ILE A 197 -12.27 0.85 22.72
C ILE A 197 -13.69 1.41 22.60
N GLY A 198 -14.25 1.47 21.38
CA GLY A 198 -15.61 1.94 21.15
C GLY A 198 -16.67 1.13 21.89
N GLY A 199 -16.56 -0.19 21.89
CA GLY A 199 -17.46 -1.07 22.64
C GLY A 199 -17.45 -0.79 24.15
N GLU A 200 -16.28 -0.49 24.70
CA GLU A 200 -16.14 -0.17 26.12
C GLU A 200 -16.66 1.24 26.45
N LEU A 201 -16.42 2.23 25.57
CA LEU A 201 -17.00 3.58 25.71
C LEU A 201 -18.54 3.54 25.74
N LEU A 202 -19.17 2.70 24.92
CA LEU A 202 -20.62 2.49 24.96
C LEU A 202 -21.09 1.89 26.29
N ARG A 203 -20.32 0.98 26.90
CA ARG A 203 -20.64 0.41 28.23
C ARG A 203 -20.57 1.43 29.35
N TYR A 204 -19.72 2.46 29.21
CA TYR A 204 -19.69 3.61 30.12
C TYR A 204 -20.81 4.62 29.89
N GLY A 205 -21.65 4.42 28.87
CA GLY A 205 -22.82 5.28 28.58
C GLY A 205 -22.52 6.44 27.64
N ILE A 206 -21.38 6.42 26.94
CA ILE A 206 -21.05 7.44 25.93
C ILE A 206 -21.96 7.27 24.72
N SER A 207 -22.34 8.39 24.10
CA SER A 207 -23.27 8.39 22.97
C SER A 207 -22.75 7.55 21.79
N LEU A 208 -23.67 6.86 21.11
CA LEU A 208 -23.33 6.11 19.89
C LEU A 208 -22.73 7.02 18.82
N PHE A 209 -23.20 8.26 18.74
CA PHE A 209 -22.69 9.30 17.84
C PHE A 209 -21.20 9.58 18.05
N SER A 210 -20.76 9.76 19.31
CA SER A 210 -19.35 9.95 19.65
C SER A 210 -18.48 8.78 19.26
N VAL A 211 -18.93 7.56 19.58
CA VAL A 211 -18.16 6.34 19.35
C VAL A 211 -18.02 6.08 17.85
N THR A 212 -19.07 6.30 17.07
CA THR A 212 -19.01 6.18 15.62
C THR A 212 -18.05 7.22 15.01
N ALA A 213 -18.10 8.48 15.46
CA ALA A 213 -17.17 9.51 14.99
C ALA A 213 -15.71 9.20 15.35
N LEU A 214 -15.48 8.65 16.55
CA LEU A 214 -14.16 8.20 16.99
C LEU A 214 -13.62 7.10 16.09
N ILE A 215 -14.41 6.06 15.79
CA ILE A 215 -13.97 4.95 14.95
C ILE A 215 -13.68 5.43 13.52
N ILE A 216 -14.54 6.29 12.95
CA ILE A 216 -14.34 6.83 11.61
C ILE A 216 -13.06 7.65 11.54
N THR A 217 -12.86 8.59 12.48
CA THR A 217 -11.68 9.47 12.48
C THR A 217 -10.39 8.72 12.78
N TRP A 218 -10.41 7.70 13.64
CA TRP A 218 -9.24 6.86 13.92
C TRP A 218 -8.61 6.27 12.65
N VAL A 219 -9.45 5.86 11.71
CA VAL A 219 -8.99 5.22 10.47
C VAL A 219 -8.73 6.25 9.37
N THR A 220 -9.51 7.33 9.33
CA THR A 220 -9.50 8.28 8.21
C THR A 220 -8.66 9.53 8.46
N VAL A 221 -8.37 9.88 9.70
CA VAL A 221 -7.56 11.05 10.07
C VAL A 221 -6.23 10.57 10.62
N GLY A 222 -5.20 10.67 9.79
CA GLY A 222 -3.85 10.21 10.09
C GLY A 222 -3.00 11.28 10.75
N LEU A 223 -3.44 11.90 11.86
CA LEU A 223 -2.69 13.00 12.49
C LEU A 223 -1.29 12.56 12.94
N VAL A 224 -1.17 11.32 13.43
CA VAL A 224 0.12 10.68 13.79
C VAL A 224 0.97 10.36 12.56
N GLN A 225 0.33 10.07 11.42
CA GLN A 225 0.98 9.73 10.15
C GLN A 225 1.31 10.97 9.30
N LEU A 226 0.85 12.15 9.73
CA LEU A 226 0.97 13.41 9.02
C LEU A 226 2.42 13.76 8.64
N PRO A 227 3.46 13.54 9.46
CA PRO A 227 4.85 13.76 9.03
C PRO A 227 5.26 12.90 7.82
N ALA A 228 4.85 11.62 7.81
CA ALA A 228 5.13 10.70 6.71
C ALA A 228 4.31 11.05 5.46
N GLU A 229 3.04 11.41 5.61
CA GLU A 229 2.19 11.87 4.50
C GLU A 229 2.73 13.17 3.86
N ILE A 230 3.23 14.12 4.68
CA ILE A 230 3.84 15.36 4.18
C ILE A 230 5.11 15.06 3.39
N ALA A 231 5.94 14.13 3.87
CA ALA A 231 7.17 13.75 3.19
C ALA A 231 6.91 13.05 1.84
N ALA A 232 5.86 12.23 1.75
CA ALA A 232 5.53 11.46 0.54
C ALA A 232 4.72 12.26 -0.50
N PHE A 233 3.72 13.02 -0.07
CA PHE A 233 2.73 13.64 -0.96
C PHE A 233 2.71 15.18 -0.91
N GLY A 234 3.51 15.77 -0.03
CA GLY A 234 3.60 17.22 0.13
C GLY A 234 2.58 17.81 1.10
N ARG A 235 2.97 18.93 1.73
CA ARG A 235 2.23 19.57 2.84
C ARG A 235 0.80 19.98 2.50
N ARG A 236 0.56 20.49 1.30
CA ARG A 236 -0.77 20.95 0.88
C ARG A 236 -1.74 19.78 0.77
N PHE A 237 -1.31 18.67 0.18
CA PHE A 237 -2.13 17.47 0.04
C PHE A 237 -2.46 16.85 1.39
N ALA A 238 -1.44 16.61 2.24
CA ALA A 238 -1.63 15.96 3.53
C ALA A 238 -2.58 16.75 4.46
N LEU A 239 -2.43 18.07 4.53
CA LEU A 239 -3.31 18.92 5.35
C LEU A 239 -4.74 18.98 4.80
N LEU A 240 -4.89 19.12 3.48
CA LEU A 240 -6.20 19.17 2.85
C LEU A 240 -6.94 17.84 3.05
N ARG A 241 -6.27 16.71 2.81
CA ARG A 241 -6.85 15.37 3.00
C ARG A 241 -7.32 15.17 4.43
N ASN A 242 -6.46 15.42 5.42
CA ASN A 242 -6.82 15.21 6.83
C ASN A 242 -7.92 16.18 7.28
N GLY A 243 -7.87 17.44 6.87
CA GLY A 243 -8.90 18.43 7.17
C GLY A 243 -10.27 18.07 6.58
N ILE A 244 -10.30 17.65 5.31
CA ILE A 244 -11.55 17.21 4.66
C ILE A 244 -12.08 15.93 5.31
N CYS A 245 -11.22 14.93 5.58
CA CYS A 245 -11.63 13.69 6.26
C CYS A 245 -12.24 13.96 7.64
N PHE A 246 -11.64 14.86 8.42
CA PHE A 246 -12.16 15.26 9.74
C PHE A 246 -13.51 15.99 9.65
N LEU A 247 -13.65 16.91 8.69
CA LEU A 247 -14.91 17.62 8.50
C LEU A 247 -16.02 16.70 8.02
N LEU A 248 -15.73 15.75 7.13
CA LEU A 248 -16.70 14.79 6.61
C LEU A 248 -17.05 13.70 7.62
N SER A 249 -16.17 13.33 8.54
CA SER A 249 -16.45 12.27 9.51
C SER A 249 -17.62 12.60 10.44
N ILE A 250 -17.84 13.88 10.75
CA ILE A 250 -18.92 14.32 11.64
C ILE A 250 -20.31 14.06 11.02
N PRO A 251 -20.67 14.59 9.82
CA PRO A 251 -21.95 14.29 9.21
C PRO A 251 -22.09 12.81 8.85
N ILE A 252 -21.01 12.13 8.44
CA ILE A 252 -21.05 10.68 8.17
C ILE A 252 -21.44 9.92 9.44
N ALA A 253 -20.81 10.20 10.58
CA ALA A 253 -21.15 9.54 11.85
C ALA A 253 -22.61 9.76 12.25
N ILE A 254 -23.11 11.00 12.13
CA ILE A 254 -24.51 11.33 12.45
C ILE A 254 -25.47 10.55 11.55
N ILE A 255 -25.23 10.56 10.23
CA ILE A 255 -26.08 9.85 9.27
C ILE A 255 -26.06 8.35 9.54
N THR A 256 -24.88 7.76 9.78
CA THR A 256 -24.75 6.34 10.11
C THR A 256 -25.59 5.96 11.33
N VAL A 257 -25.51 6.73 12.41
CA VAL A 257 -26.27 6.44 13.63
C VAL A 257 -27.77 6.65 13.42
N VAL A 258 -28.18 7.68 12.68
CA VAL A 258 -29.60 7.90 12.33
C VAL A 258 -30.15 6.72 11.53
N VAL A 259 -29.41 6.24 10.52
CA VAL A 259 -29.81 5.07 9.72
C VAL A 259 -29.91 3.81 10.59
N VAL A 260 -28.92 3.57 11.45
CA VAL A 260 -28.91 2.42 12.37
C VAL A 260 -30.13 2.45 13.29
N ASN A 261 -30.46 3.61 13.87
CA ASN A 261 -31.64 3.77 14.71
C ASN A 261 -32.97 3.61 13.95
N LEU A 262 -32.97 3.85 12.64
CA LEU A 262 -34.15 3.68 11.79
C LEU A 262 -34.36 2.21 11.41
N VAL A 263 -33.28 1.45 11.22
CA VAL A 263 -33.31 0.03 10.84
C VAL A 263 -33.55 -0.90 12.04
N ILE A 264 -33.05 -0.53 13.23
CA ILE A 264 -33.15 -1.35 14.45
C ILE A 264 -34.48 -1.11 15.19
N ARG A 265 -35.22 -0.05 14.84
CA ARG A 265 -36.59 0.18 15.31
C ARG A 265 -37.60 -0.69 14.58
#